data_AF-A0A1G8QZG1-F1
#
_entry.id   AF-A0A1G8QZG1-F1
#
_cell.length_a   1.000
_cell.length_b   1.000
_cell.length_c   1.000
_cell.angle_alpha   90.00
_cell.angle_beta   90.00
_cell.angle_gamma   90.00
#
_symmetry.space_group_name_H-M   'P 1'
#
loop_
_entity.id
_entity.type
_entity.pdbx_description
1 polymer ?
#
loop_
_entity_poly.entity_id
_entity_poly.type
_entity_poly.pdbx_seq_one_letter_code
_entity_poly.pdbx_strand_id
1 'polypeptide(L)'
;MTKLGNFLRATSLDELPELWNVLKGDMSLVGPRPLLMEYLPLYGPEQYRRHEVRPGVTGWAQVNGRNALSWEEKFELDVWYVDHRSLILDIKILWLTVKKVLMREGVSAEGHATMERFKGNDK
;
A
#
# COMPACT_ATOMS: atom_id res chain seq x y z
N MET A 1 14.05 -9.97 14.56
CA MET A 1 14.43 -8.58 14.18
C MET A 1 15.57 -8.11 15.08
N THR A 2 16.54 -7.38 14.53
CA THR A 2 17.66 -6.81 15.30
C THR A 2 17.22 -5.51 16.00
N LYS A 3 17.97 -5.03 17.01
CA LYS A 3 17.71 -3.75 17.68
C LYS A 3 17.63 -2.58 16.68
N LEU A 4 18.47 -2.61 15.65
CA LEU A 4 18.44 -1.65 14.55
C LEU A 4 17.15 -1.76 13.73
N GLY A 5 16.72 -2.98 13.37
CA GLY A 5 15.47 -3.18 12.63
C GLY A 5 14.23 -2.72 13.41
N ASN A 6 14.21 -2.93 14.73
CA ASN A 6 13.15 -2.43 15.60
C ASN A 6 13.15 -0.89 15.67
N PHE A 7 14.33 -0.27 15.75
CA PHE A 7 14.46 1.19 15.75
C PHE A 7 14.01 1.81 14.42
N LEU A 8 14.44 1.25 13.29
CA LEU A 8 14.03 1.73 11.95
C LEU A 8 12.51 1.64 11.77
N ARG A 9 11.89 0.51 12.13
CA ARG A 9 10.44 0.35 12.11
C ARG A 9 9.71 1.30 13.06
N ALA A 10 10.26 1.54 14.25
CA ALA A 10 9.65 2.42 15.25
C ALA A 10 9.74 3.91 14.86
N THR A 11 10.68 4.26 14.00
CA THR A 11 10.92 5.64 13.52
C THR A 11 10.46 5.86 12.07
N SER A 12 9.94 4.82 11.41
CA SER A 12 9.59 4.82 9.98
C SER A 12 10.74 5.24 9.05
N LEU A 13 11.98 5.17 9.54
CA LEU A 13 13.17 5.54 8.75
C LEU A 13 13.46 4.53 7.64
N ASP A 14 12.85 3.35 7.69
CA ASP A 14 12.87 2.36 6.61
C ASP A 14 12.12 2.83 5.35
N GLU A 15 11.27 3.85 5.44
CA GLU A 15 10.54 4.41 4.29
C GLU A 15 11.27 5.59 3.60
N LEU A 16 12.40 6.08 4.14
CA LEU A 16 13.18 7.16 3.53
C LEU A 16 13.65 6.87 2.09
N PRO A 17 14.09 5.66 1.73
CA PRO A 17 14.43 5.32 0.35
C PRO A 17 13.22 5.43 -0.60
N GLU A 18 12.01 5.14 -0.12
CA GLU A 18 10.78 5.27 -0.93
C GLU A 18 10.48 6.75 -1.22
N LEU A 19 10.69 7.65 -0.25
CA LEU A 19 10.54 9.09 -0.49
C LEU A 19 11.53 9.63 -1.54
N TRP A 20 12.74 9.07 -1.61
CA TRP A 20 13.68 9.41 -2.69
C TRP A 20 13.17 8.99 -4.07
N ASN A 21 12.48 7.85 -4.18
CA ASN A 21 11.83 7.41 -5.42
C ASN A 21 10.66 8.33 -5.82
N VAL A 22 9.94 8.90 -4.84
CA VAL A 22 8.93 9.93 -5.11
C VAL A 22 9.57 11.18 -5.73
N LEU A 23 10.69 11.64 -5.18
CA LEU A 23 11.40 12.82 -5.70
C LEU A 23 11.97 12.59 -7.10
N LYS A 24 12.45 11.38 -7.41
CA LYS A 24 12.89 10.99 -8.76
C LYS A 24 11.73 10.85 -9.77
N GLY A 25 10.49 10.73 -9.29
CA GLY A 25 9.30 10.52 -10.12
C GLY A 25 9.00 9.05 -10.45
N ASP A 26 9.73 8.11 -9.87
CA ASP A 26 9.49 6.65 -10.00
C ASP A 26 8.23 6.23 -9.23
N MET A 27 7.91 6.96 -8.15
CA MET A 27 6.75 6.73 -7.27
C MET A 27 5.95 8.02 -7.05
N SER A 28 4.77 7.88 -6.45
CA SER A 28 3.94 8.96 -5.94
C SER A 28 3.86 8.88 -4.40
N LEU A 29 3.44 9.96 -3.75
CA LEU A 29 3.06 9.90 -2.34
C LEU A 29 1.80 9.03 -2.16
N VAL A 30 0.83 9.19 -3.07
CA VAL A 30 -0.44 8.49 -3.04
C VAL A 30 -0.60 7.63 -4.30
N GLY A 31 -0.95 6.36 -4.11
CA GLY A 31 -1.18 5.38 -5.16
C GLY A 31 -1.23 3.94 -4.62
N PRO A 32 -1.59 2.96 -5.46
CA PRO A 32 -1.52 1.55 -5.11
C PRO A 32 -0.11 1.17 -4.62
N ARG A 33 0.00 0.38 -3.55
CA ARG A 33 1.31 -0.02 -3.02
C ARG A 33 2.04 -0.90 -4.04
N PRO A 34 3.35 -0.71 -4.29
CA PRO A 34 4.10 -1.64 -5.13
C PRO A 34 4.03 -3.05 -4.53
N LEU A 35 3.78 -4.04 -5.39
CA LEU A 35 3.75 -5.45 -5.04
C LEU A 35 4.90 -6.19 -5.75
N LEU A 36 5.10 -7.45 -5.39
CA LEU A 36 6.15 -8.28 -5.99
C LEU A 36 5.90 -8.46 -7.49
N MET A 37 6.97 -8.38 -8.29
CA MET A 37 6.89 -8.59 -9.74
C MET A 37 6.37 -9.99 -10.11
N GLU A 38 6.53 -10.98 -9.22
CA GLU A 38 5.99 -12.34 -9.40
C GLU A 38 4.46 -12.38 -9.51
N TYR A 39 3.75 -11.32 -9.12
CA TYR A 39 2.29 -11.23 -9.22
C TYR A 39 1.80 -10.72 -10.58
N LEU A 40 2.68 -10.13 -11.40
CA LEU A 40 2.32 -9.66 -12.74
C LEU A 40 1.59 -10.71 -13.60
N PRO A 41 2.05 -11.97 -13.70
CA PRO A 41 1.34 -13.00 -14.46
C PRO A 41 0.06 -13.51 -13.79
N LEU A 42 -0.19 -13.15 -12.53
CA LEU A 42 -1.33 -13.63 -11.74
C LEU A 42 -2.54 -12.70 -11.81
N TYR A 43 -2.35 -11.45 -12.26
CA TYR A 43 -3.43 -10.46 -12.32
C TYR A 43 -4.45 -10.79 -13.41
N GLY A 44 -5.72 -10.61 -13.06
CA GLY A 44 -6.78 -10.43 -14.05
C GLY A 44 -6.66 -9.06 -14.76
N PRO A 45 -7.40 -8.85 -15.87
CA PRO A 45 -7.38 -7.57 -16.60
C PRO A 45 -7.75 -6.36 -15.73
N GLU A 46 -8.70 -6.52 -14.80
CA GLU A 46 -9.15 -5.47 -13.89
C GLU A 46 -8.10 -5.16 -12.83
N GLN A 47 -7.54 -6.18 -12.16
CA GLN A 47 -6.46 -6.02 -11.18
C GLN A 47 -5.21 -5.38 -11.79
N TYR A 48 -4.93 -5.65 -13.06
CA TYR A 48 -3.79 -5.06 -13.76
C TYR A 48 -3.90 -3.53 -13.87
N ARG A 49 -5.12 -2.98 -13.86
CA ARG A 49 -5.39 -1.54 -13.95
C ARG A 49 -4.78 -0.74 -12.80
N ARG A 50 -4.45 -1.36 -11.66
CA ARG A 50 -3.70 -0.70 -10.57
C ARG A 50 -2.36 -0.09 -11.02
N HIS A 51 -1.81 -0.53 -12.14
CA HIS A 51 -0.57 0.01 -12.73
C HIS A 51 -0.81 1.17 -13.72
N GLU A 52 -2.06 1.59 -13.96
CA GLU A 52 -2.39 2.79 -14.76
C GLU A 52 -1.94 4.10 -14.07
N VAL A 53 -1.56 4.03 -12.79
CA VAL A 53 -1.03 5.14 -12.00
C VAL A 53 0.30 4.75 -11.36
N ARG A 54 1.11 5.75 -10.99
CA ARG A 54 2.37 5.50 -10.30
C ARG A 54 2.10 4.84 -8.93
N PRO A 55 2.94 3.87 -8.53
CA PRO A 55 2.83 3.27 -7.20
C PRO A 55 3.04 4.31 -6.10
N GLY A 56 2.32 4.15 -4.99
CA GLY A 56 2.30 5.08 -3.87
C GLY A 56 3.02 4.56 -2.62
N VAL A 57 3.58 5.48 -1.84
CA VAL A 57 4.02 5.21 -0.45
C VAL A 57 2.79 4.81 0.40
N THR A 58 1.71 5.59 0.27
CA THR A 58 0.39 5.29 0.83
C THR A 58 -0.68 5.23 -0.25
N GLY A 59 -1.88 4.74 0.07
CA GLY A 59 -2.96 4.57 -0.89
C GLY A 59 -4.29 4.27 -0.23
N TRP A 60 -5.33 4.17 -1.06
CA TRP A 60 -6.71 3.98 -0.60
C TRP A 60 -6.90 2.66 0.16
N ALA A 61 -6.33 1.56 -0.33
CA ALA A 61 -6.36 0.28 0.39
C ALA A 61 -5.65 0.36 1.76
N GLN A 62 -4.51 1.07 1.83
CA GLN A 62 -3.75 1.26 3.06
C GLN A 62 -4.53 2.03 4.13
N VAL A 63 -5.42 2.96 3.76
CA VAL A 63 -6.22 3.72 4.74
C VAL A 63 -7.57 3.09 5.07
N ASN A 64 -8.04 2.11 4.30
CA ASN A 64 -9.35 1.46 4.55
C ASN A 64 -9.25 0.09 5.25
N GLY A 65 -8.10 -0.60 5.24
CA GLY A 65 -7.98 -1.84 6.01
C GLY A 65 -6.56 -2.39 6.26
N ARG A 66 -5.53 -1.84 5.59
CA ARG A 66 -4.13 -2.29 5.73
C ARG A 66 -3.98 -3.81 5.54
N ASN A 67 -3.60 -4.53 6.61
CA ASN A 67 -3.33 -5.96 6.60
C ASN A 67 -4.59 -6.81 6.87
N ALA A 68 -5.72 -6.16 7.20
CA ALA A 68 -6.99 -6.86 7.44
C ALA A 68 -7.76 -7.15 6.15
N LEU A 69 -7.36 -6.55 5.03
CA LEU A 69 -7.98 -6.77 3.72
C LEU A 69 -7.52 -8.10 3.13
N SER A 70 -8.44 -8.82 2.51
CA SER A 70 -8.14 -9.87 1.55
C SER A 70 -7.45 -9.29 0.30
N TRP A 71 -6.87 -10.17 -0.53
CA TRP A 71 -6.28 -9.75 -1.80
C TRP A 71 -7.29 -9.11 -2.74
N GLU A 72 -8.50 -9.68 -2.82
CA GLU A 72 -9.59 -9.19 -3.66
C GLU A 72 -9.99 -7.76 -3.26
N GLU A 73 -10.34 -7.54 -1.98
CA GLU A 73 -10.69 -6.21 -1.46
C GLU A 73 -9.58 -5.19 -1.69
N LYS A 74 -8.32 -5.61 -1.55
CA LYS A 74 -7.17 -4.72 -1.79
C LYS A 74 -7.08 -4.30 -3.25
N PHE A 75 -7.29 -5.22 -4.19
CA PHE A 75 -7.29 -4.88 -5.61
C PHE A 75 -8.50 -4.03 -6.00
N GLU A 76 -9.70 -4.33 -5.48
CA GLU A 76 -10.88 -3.48 -5.70
C GLU A 76 -10.63 -2.05 -5.23
N LEU A 77 -10.04 -1.87 -4.05
CA LEU A 77 -9.71 -0.54 -3.53
C LEU A 77 -8.59 0.16 -4.34
N ASP A 78 -7.62 -0.59 -4.83
CA ASP A 78 -6.56 -0.06 -5.71
C ASP A 78 -7.16 0.40 -7.05
N VAL A 79 -8.02 -0.40 -7.68
CA VAL A 79 -8.68 -0.05 -8.95
C VAL A 79 -9.69 1.09 -8.75
N TRP A 80 -10.44 1.08 -7.66
CA TRP A 80 -11.32 2.19 -7.30
C TRP A 80 -10.55 3.50 -7.19
N TYR A 81 -9.36 3.48 -6.59
CA TYR A 81 -8.50 4.67 -6.52
C TYR A 81 -8.08 5.15 -7.92
N VAL A 82 -7.70 4.24 -8.81
CA VAL A 82 -7.36 4.58 -10.21
C VAL A 82 -8.51 5.33 -10.87
N ASP A 83 -9.75 4.85 -10.70
CA ASP A 83 -10.95 5.42 -11.30
C ASP A 83 -11.38 6.76 -10.69
N HIS A 84 -11.07 7.01 -9.41
CA HIS A 84 -11.58 8.17 -8.65
C HIS A 84 -10.48 9.16 -8.23
N ARG A 85 -9.26 8.98 -8.73
CA ARG A 85 -8.11 9.81 -8.32
C ARG A 85 -8.41 11.29 -8.50
N SER A 86 -8.16 12.06 -7.44
CA SER A 86 -8.29 13.51 -7.44
C SER A 86 -7.41 14.09 -6.35
N LEU A 87 -7.01 15.36 -6.49
CA LEU A 87 -6.17 16.03 -5.50
C LEU A 87 -6.81 16.04 -4.10
N ILE A 88 -8.14 16.19 -4.03
CA ILE A 88 -8.89 16.17 -2.77
C ILE A 88 -8.82 14.79 -2.12
N LEU A 89 -8.98 13.73 -2.92
CA LEU A 89 -8.84 12.35 -2.45
C LEU A 89 -7.43 12.08 -1.93
N ASP A 90 -6.39 12.53 -2.63
CA ASP A 90 -5.00 12.35 -2.22
C ASP A 90 -4.72 13.04 -0.88
N ILE A 91 -5.18 14.28 -0.70
CA ILE A 91 -5.06 15.00 0.60
C ILE A 91 -5.78 14.23 1.71
N LYS A 92 -7.00 13.72 1.44
CA LYS A 92 -7.75 12.89 2.39
C LYS A 92 -6.97 11.64 2.78
N ILE A 93 -6.38 10.94 1.82
CA ILE A 93 -5.56 9.74 2.07
C ILE A 93 -4.37 10.10 2.95
N LEU A 94 -3.62 11.15 2.62
CA LEU A 94 -2.47 11.59 3.42
C LEU A 94 -2.86 11.91 4.87
N TRP A 95 -3.97 12.61 5.08
CA TRP A 95 -4.47 12.91 6.43
C TRP A 95 -4.84 11.63 7.20
N LEU A 96 -5.55 10.70 6.56
CA LEU A 96 -5.89 9.41 7.17
C LEU A 96 -4.65 8.57 7.49
N THR A 97 -3.63 8.62 6.63
CA THR A 97 -2.35 7.95 6.87
C THR A 97 -1.66 8.50 8.11
N VAL A 98 -1.53 9.82 8.23
CA VAL A 98 -0.96 10.47 9.43
C VAL A 98 -1.74 10.07 10.67
N LYS A 99 -3.08 10.15 10.64
CA LYS A 99 -3.94 9.73 11.76
C LYS A 99 -3.66 8.28 12.19
N LYS A 100 -3.62 7.34 11.24
CA LYS A 100 -3.36 5.91 11.54
C LYS A 100 -1.97 5.65 12.08
N VAL A 101 -0.95 6.35 11.60
CA VAL A 101 0.42 6.24 12.12
C VAL A 101 0.49 6.74 13.57
N LEU A 102 -0.09 7.91 13.85
CA LEU A 102 -0.11 8.48 15.19
C LEU A 102 -0.89 7.63 16.19
N MET A 103 -2.02 7.05 15.77
CA MET A 103 -2.84 6.17 16.62
C MET A 103 -2.30 4.74 16.73
N ARG A 104 -1.22 4.39 15.99
CA ARG A 104 -0.67 3.02 15.88
C ARG A 104 -1.71 1.95 15.50
N GLU A 105 -2.79 2.34 14.84
CA GLU A 105 -3.88 1.43 14.46
C GLU A 105 -3.42 0.45 13.36
N GLY A 106 -3.63 -0.84 13.60
CA GLY A 106 -3.35 -1.89 12.60
C GLY A 106 -1.87 -2.18 12.35
N VAL A 107 -0.96 -1.76 13.24
CA VAL A 107 0.48 -2.11 13.19
C VAL A 107 0.70 -3.59 13.58
N SER A 108 -0.30 -4.23 14.20
CA SER A 108 -0.28 -5.65 14.54
C SER A 108 -1.68 -6.22 14.28
N ALA A 109 -1.84 -6.96 13.19
CA ALA A 109 -2.96 -7.90 13.10
C ALA A 109 -2.65 -9.05 14.04
N GLU A 110 -3.56 -9.37 14.97
CA GLU A 110 -3.45 -10.57 15.77
C GLU A 110 -3.40 -11.79 14.84
N GLY A 111 -2.29 -12.55 14.87
CA GLY A 111 -2.18 -13.86 14.20
C GLY A 111 -1.35 -13.92 12.91
N HIS A 112 -1.24 -12.84 12.12
CA HIS A 112 -0.47 -12.86 10.87
C HIS A 112 0.34 -11.56 10.69
N ALA A 113 1.66 -11.63 10.95
CA ALA A 113 2.56 -10.49 10.79
C ALA A 113 2.73 -10.04 9.32
N THR A 114 2.28 -10.86 8.36
CA THR A 114 2.39 -10.67 6.91
C THR A 114 1.21 -11.34 6.22
N MET A 115 0.58 -10.63 5.27
CA MET A 115 -0.43 -11.17 4.36
C MET A 115 0.13 -12.38 3.59
N GLU A 116 -0.70 -13.39 3.32
CA GLU A 116 -0.28 -14.53 2.49
C GLU A 116 0.12 -14.08 1.08
N ARG A 117 0.98 -14.84 0.38
CA ARG A 117 1.33 -14.53 -1.00
C ARG A 117 0.10 -14.62 -1.89
N PHE A 118 -0.06 -13.65 -2.80
CA PHE A 118 -1.08 -13.72 -3.83
C PHE A 118 -0.78 -14.90 -4.76
N LYS A 119 -1.75 -15.81 -4.92
CA LYS A 119 -1.63 -17.02 -5.76
C LYS A 119 -2.34 -16.89 -7.12
N GLY A 120 -2.85 -15.69 -7.44
CA GLY A 120 -3.75 -15.47 -8.56
C GLY A 120 -5.20 -15.63 -8.14
N ASN A 121 -6.09 -15.34 -9.09
CA ASN A 121 -7.50 -15.66 -8.91
C ASN A 121 -7.63 -17.18 -9.04
N ASP A 122 -7.93 -17.85 -7.92
CA ASP A 122 -8.39 -19.23 -7.97
C ASP A 122 -9.57 -19.28 -8.96
N LYS A 123 -9.47 -20.14 -9.97
CA LYS A 123 -10.61 -20.46 -10.85
C LYS A 123 -11.53 -21.46 -10.15
#